data_AF-A0A522CQQ7-F1
#
_entry.id   AF-A0A522CQQ7-F1
#
_cell.length_a   1.000
_cell.length_b   1.000
_cell.length_c   1.000
_cell.angle_alpha   90.00
_cell.angle_beta   90.00
_cell.angle_gamma   90.00
#
_symmetry.space_group_name_H-M   'P 1'
#
loop_
_entity.id
_entity.type
_entity.pdbx_description
1 polymer ?
#
loop_
_entity_poly.entity_id
_entity_poly.type
_entity_poly.pdbx_seq_one_letter_code
_entity_poly.pdbx_strand_id
1 'polypeptide(L)'
;MKLRIVLGVMTIFFLTIRGFAGSTLSVDTEIQENRFKAGTEVWFDESGKLRQARLSADTEIQGIAFKGGTNVWLFESGMLRMARLSDNTKVRGIRFKAGTDVEFFNGKPEHGTLSSNTEIQGVRLKAGTEIQLYENGTLSWGTLLKNTKVQGLSLRADTIVHFFKKGKLLRGTLLADTEIQGMKFSAGTVVDFNRSDMLELVHLITDMEIQGIKFKAKTWVRFSGDKPDWADLSEDTEIRGIKFKAGTEVQFRHGNLDQGILAADTEIRGIKLKAGTGVMFNESGTLSQGILLADTKIQGITFVEGSRVYFYDSGKVCLVKLLADTEIQGIRFTAGTEVHFYESGRLSDGFLAADTEIQGIRFRAGSGVRFQESGKLNEKVPGGGK
;
A
#
# COMPACT_ATOMS: atom_id res chain seq x y z
N MET A 1 -61.55 -5.26 7.37
CA MET A 1 -62.07 -4.04 6.69
C MET A 1 -60.89 -3.06 6.58
N LYS A 2 -60.32 -2.90 5.38
CA LYS A 2 -59.11 -2.07 5.15
C LYS A 2 -59.54 -0.62 4.97
N LEU A 3 -59.14 0.25 5.89
CA LEU A 3 -59.30 1.70 5.77
C LEU A 3 -58.19 2.23 4.85
N ARG A 4 -58.53 2.54 3.60
CA ARG A 4 -57.72 3.36 2.69
C ARG A 4 -57.82 4.80 3.19
N ILE A 5 -56.72 5.34 3.72
CA ILE A 5 -56.62 6.77 3.99
C ILE A 5 -56.38 7.50 2.67
N VAL A 6 -57.28 8.44 2.43
CA VAL A 6 -57.34 9.39 1.32
C VAL A 6 -56.13 10.30 1.34
N LEU A 7 -55.55 10.54 0.15
CA LEU A 7 -54.55 11.59 -0.12
C LEU A 7 -54.99 12.92 0.50
N GLY A 8 -54.38 13.30 1.61
CA GLY A 8 -54.26 14.71 1.98
C GLY A 8 -53.19 15.31 1.07
N VAL A 9 -53.55 16.35 0.33
CA VAL A 9 -52.63 17.16 -0.48
C VAL A 9 -51.60 17.77 0.48
N MET A 10 -50.47 17.09 0.63
CA MET A 10 -49.30 17.64 1.30
C MET A 10 -48.66 18.60 0.31
N THR A 11 -48.97 19.89 0.42
CA THR A 11 -48.32 20.95 -0.34
C THR A 11 -46.87 21.05 0.11
N ILE A 12 -46.01 20.19 -0.43
CA ILE A 12 -44.57 20.35 -0.37
C ILE A 12 -44.27 21.52 -1.32
N PHE A 13 -43.95 22.69 -0.76
CA PHE A 13 -43.35 23.76 -1.54
C PHE A 13 -42.04 23.22 -2.12
N PHE A 14 -42.04 22.90 -3.43
CA PHE A 14 -40.83 22.73 -4.21
C PHE A 14 -40.16 24.11 -4.35
N LEU A 15 -39.49 24.55 -3.29
CA LEU A 15 -38.52 25.62 -3.41
C LEU A 15 -37.33 25.03 -4.15
N THR A 16 -37.14 25.46 -5.39
CA THR A 16 -36.08 25.01 -6.30
C THR A 16 -34.73 25.51 -5.83
N ILE A 17 -34.24 25.00 -4.70
CA ILE A 17 -32.88 25.24 -4.22
C ILE A 17 -32.08 23.99 -4.54
N ARG A 18 -31.18 24.10 -5.52
CA ARG A 18 -30.14 23.11 -5.80
C ARG A 18 -29.22 23.05 -4.57
N GLY A 19 -29.48 22.12 -3.67
CA GLY A 19 -28.69 21.86 -2.47
C GLY A 19 -29.45 20.91 -1.53
N PHE A 20 -28.72 20.14 -0.72
CA PHE A 20 -29.27 19.26 0.32
C PHE A 20 -30.07 20.08 1.36
N ALA A 21 -31.31 20.44 1.05
CA ALA A 21 -32.19 21.14 1.98
C ALA A 21 -32.74 20.12 2.99
N GLY A 22 -32.18 20.14 4.20
CA GLY A 22 -32.75 19.39 5.32
C GLY A 22 -34.15 19.90 5.64
N SER A 23 -35.10 19.00 5.84
CA SER A 23 -36.46 19.33 6.28
C SER A 23 -36.76 18.65 7.61
N THR A 24 -37.34 19.37 8.56
CA THR A 24 -37.80 18.78 9.82
C THR A 24 -39.24 18.32 9.68
N LEU A 25 -39.51 17.05 10.01
CA LEU A 25 -40.86 16.50 9.95
C LEU A 25 -41.72 17.07 11.10
N SER A 26 -42.86 17.69 10.77
CA SER A 26 -43.78 18.24 11.78
C SER A 26 -44.69 17.19 12.43
N VAL A 27 -44.80 16.00 11.82
CA VAL A 27 -45.61 14.87 12.28
C VAL A 27 -44.87 13.55 12.01
N ASP A 28 -45.30 12.47 12.66
CA ASP A 28 -44.88 11.12 12.27
C ASP A 28 -45.14 10.91 10.78
N THR A 29 -44.10 10.60 10.00
CA THR A 29 -44.18 10.52 8.53
C THR A 29 -43.54 9.22 8.04
N GLU A 30 -44.17 8.55 7.08
CA GLU A 30 -43.59 7.41 6.39
C GLU A 30 -42.92 7.87 5.09
N ILE A 31 -41.64 7.54 4.91
CA ILE A 31 -40.84 7.89 3.74
C ILE A 31 -40.08 6.64 3.29
N GLN A 32 -40.29 6.21 2.05
CA GLN A 32 -39.68 4.97 1.50
C GLN A 32 -39.89 3.75 2.41
N GLU A 33 -41.13 3.55 2.88
CA GLU A 33 -41.52 2.44 3.78
C GLU A 33 -40.88 2.49 5.18
N ASN A 34 -40.19 3.59 5.52
CA ASN A 34 -39.62 3.80 6.85
C ASN A 34 -40.41 4.87 7.59
N ARG A 35 -40.85 4.57 8.82
CA ARG A 35 -41.62 5.50 9.65
C ARG A 35 -40.70 6.32 10.54
N PHE A 36 -40.69 7.63 10.34
CA PHE A 36 -39.92 8.59 11.14
C PHE A 36 -40.83 9.35 12.10
N LYS A 37 -40.28 9.70 13.28
CA LYS A 37 -40.98 10.48 14.29
C LYS A 37 -40.96 11.97 13.98
N ALA A 38 -42.00 12.67 14.42
CA ALA A 38 -42.00 14.14 14.42
C ALA A 38 -40.70 14.70 15.04
N GLY A 39 -40.17 15.78 14.46
CA GLY A 39 -38.88 16.38 14.82
C GLY A 39 -37.67 15.75 14.13
N THR A 40 -37.80 14.64 13.40
CA THR A 40 -36.70 14.06 12.63
C THR A 40 -36.33 14.99 11.48
N GLU A 41 -35.03 15.27 11.30
CA GLU A 41 -34.52 16.00 10.14
C GLU A 41 -34.23 15.00 9.02
N VAL A 42 -34.71 15.28 7.80
CA VAL A 42 -34.52 14.40 6.64
C VAL A 42 -33.84 15.15 5.51
N TRP A 43 -32.98 14.45 4.77
CA TRP A 43 -32.30 14.98 3.58
C TRP A 43 -32.51 14.06 2.38
N PHE A 44 -32.91 14.68 1.27
CA PHE A 44 -33.16 14.01 0.00
C PHE A 44 -32.06 14.34 -1.01
N ASP A 45 -31.85 13.46 -1.97
CA ASP A 45 -31.03 13.77 -3.16
C ASP A 45 -31.82 14.58 -4.21
N GLU A 46 -31.16 14.90 -5.33
CA GLU A 46 -31.75 15.65 -6.45
C GLU A 46 -32.94 14.93 -7.12
N SER A 47 -33.05 13.61 -6.95
CA SER A 47 -34.17 12.81 -7.45
C SER A 47 -35.35 12.73 -6.46
N GLY A 48 -35.23 13.38 -5.30
CA GLY A 48 -36.22 13.34 -4.23
C GLY A 48 -36.19 12.07 -3.39
N LYS A 49 -35.13 11.25 -3.47
CA LYS A 49 -34.98 10.03 -2.67
C LYS A 49 -34.30 10.34 -1.34
N LEU A 50 -34.80 9.74 -0.26
CA LEU A 50 -34.24 9.94 1.09
C LEU A 50 -32.84 9.32 1.17
N ARG A 51 -31.86 10.10 1.65
CA ARG A 51 -30.46 9.65 1.80
C ARG A 51 -29.98 9.64 3.23
N GLN A 52 -30.52 10.54 4.05
CA GLN A 52 -30.12 10.69 5.43
C GLN A 52 -31.31 11.13 6.27
N ALA A 53 -31.37 10.67 7.51
CA ALA A 53 -32.27 11.19 8.53
C ALA A 53 -31.54 11.33 9.87
N ARG A 54 -31.75 12.43 10.60
CA ARG A 54 -31.28 12.61 11.97
C ARG A 54 -32.47 12.43 12.89
N LEU A 55 -32.47 11.30 13.59
CA LEU A 55 -33.63 10.85 14.34
C LEU A 55 -33.91 11.77 15.53
N SER A 56 -35.16 12.13 15.78
CA SER A 56 -35.55 12.89 16.97
C SER A 56 -35.70 12.03 18.23
N ALA A 57 -35.96 10.74 18.06
CA ALA A 57 -36.14 9.75 19.12
C ALA A 57 -35.63 8.38 18.65
N ASP A 58 -35.51 7.42 19.58
CA ASP A 58 -35.20 6.04 19.20
C ASP A 58 -36.27 5.55 18.20
N THR A 59 -35.84 5.08 17.03
CA THR A 59 -36.73 4.80 15.89
C THR A 59 -36.41 3.45 15.28
N GLU A 60 -37.43 2.63 15.04
CA GLU A 60 -37.30 1.36 14.33
C GLU A 60 -37.37 1.59 12.81
N ILE A 61 -36.33 1.15 12.10
CA ILE A 61 -36.22 1.23 10.64
C ILE A 61 -35.84 -0.15 10.14
N GLN A 62 -36.66 -0.73 9.24
CA GLN A 62 -36.44 -2.08 8.68
C GLN A 62 -36.25 -3.17 9.76
N GLY A 63 -37.00 -3.07 10.86
CA GLY A 63 -36.95 -4.03 11.97
C GLY A 63 -35.75 -3.85 12.91
N ILE A 64 -35.00 -2.75 12.81
CA ILE A 64 -33.81 -2.46 13.63
C ILE A 64 -34.02 -1.14 14.37
N ALA A 65 -33.81 -1.15 15.69
CA ALA A 65 -33.96 0.02 16.53
C ALA A 65 -32.67 0.88 16.55
N PHE A 66 -32.79 2.14 16.17
CA PHE A 66 -31.70 3.10 16.07
C PHE A 66 -31.85 4.23 17.08
N LYS A 67 -30.71 4.75 17.54
CA LYS A 67 -30.63 5.73 18.62
C LYS A 67 -31.12 7.11 18.16
N GLY A 68 -32.04 7.71 18.92
CA GLY A 68 -32.44 9.10 18.78
C GLY A 68 -31.25 10.05 18.92
N GLY A 69 -31.31 11.16 18.19
CA GLY A 69 -30.24 12.15 18.08
C GLY A 69 -29.12 11.78 17.09
N THR A 70 -29.15 10.58 16.51
CA THR A 70 -28.09 10.08 15.59
C THR A 70 -28.54 10.09 14.14
N ASN A 71 -27.57 10.01 13.22
CA ASN A 71 -27.82 9.94 11.79
C ASN A 71 -28.05 8.49 11.34
N VAL A 72 -29.04 8.31 10.48
CA VAL A 72 -29.30 7.12 9.68
C VAL A 72 -29.02 7.46 8.23
N TRP A 73 -28.19 6.66 7.58
CA TRP A 73 -27.86 6.78 6.17
C TRP A 73 -28.54 5.66 5.38
N LEU A 74 -29.10 6.01 4.24
CA LEU A 74 -29.81 5.10 3.34
C LEU A 74 -29.15 5.09 1.95
N PHE A 75 -29.18 3.93 1.30
CA PHE A 75 -28.89 3.80 -0.12
C PHE A 75 -30.04 4.38 -0.95
N GLU A 76 -29.82 4.49 -2.26
CA GLU A 76 -30.84 4.98 -3.19
C GLU A 76 -32.11 4.12 -3.20
N SER A 77 -31.95 2.84 -2.91
CA SER A 77 -33.03 1.88 -2.78
C SER A 77 -33.87 2.07 -1.51
N GLY A 78 -33.51 3.00 -0.62
CA GLY A 78 -34.09 3.14 0.71
C GLY A 78 -33.57 2.14 1.73
N MET A 79 -32.66 1.24 1.34
CA MET A 79 -32.05 0.26 2.24
C MET A 79 -31.07 0.94 3.20
N LEU A 80 -30.99 0.43 4.44
CA LEU A 80 -30.00 0.89 5.42
C LEU A 80 -28.57 0.79 4.89
N ARG A 81 -27.78 1.84 5.16
CA ARG A 81 -26.34 1.91 4.89
C ARG A 81 -25.53 2.01 6.18
N MET A 82 -25.90 2.89 7.10
CA MET A 82 -25.18 3.07 8.37
C MET A 82 -26.07 3.76 9.41
N ALA A 83 -26.06 3.28 10.65
CA ALA A 83 -26.73 3.94 11.76
C ALA A 83 -26.25 3.43 13.12
N ARG A 84 -26.49 4.22 14.18
CA ARG A 84 -26.17 3.86 15.56
C ARG A 84 -27.31 3.09 16.21
N LEU A 85 -27.02 1.92 16.76
CA LEU A 85 -28.04 1.09 17.42
C LEU A 85 -28.51 1.69 18.76
N SER A 86 -29.81 1.63 19.05
CA SER A 86 -30.33 1.97 20.39
C SER A 86 -30.07 0.85 21.40
N ASP A 87 -30.17 -0.41 20.95
CA ASP A 87 -30.10 -1.62 21.77
C ASP A 87 -29.23 -2.70 21.13
N ASN A 88 -28.86 -3.71 21.91
CA ASN A 88 -28.14 -4.87 21.38
C ASN A 88 -29.03 -5.62 20.38
N THR A 89 -28.78 -5.46 19.09
CA THR A 89 -29.67 -5.97 18.05
C THR A 89 -29.08 -7.17 17.33
N LYS A 90 -29.91 -8.19 17.09
CA LYS A 90 -29.53 -9.36 16.31
C LYS A 90 -29.89 -9.14 14.83
N VAL A 91 -28.88 -8.99 13.97
CA VAL A 91 -29.05 -8.87 12.52
C VAL A 91 -28.52 -10.15 11.87
N ARG A 92 -29.40 -10.91 11.22
CA ARG A 92 -29.06 -12.15 10.49
C ARG A 92 -28.21 -13.15 11.30
N GLY A 93 -28.49 -13.28 12.59
CA GLY A 93 -27.74 -14.21 13.45
C GLY A 93 -26.68 -13.55 14.33
N ILE A 94 -26.15 -12.39 13.94
CA ILE A 94 -25.05 -11.70 14.62
C ILE A 94 -25.62 -10.63 15.56
N ARG A 95 -25.19 -10.61 16.83
CA ARG A 95 -25.62 -9.58 17.79
C ARG A 95 -24.61 -8.43 17.85
N PHE A 96 -25.07 -7.24 17.48
CA PHE A 96 -24.30 -6.01 17.50
C PHE A 96 -24.60 -5.18 18.75
N LYS A 97 -23.60 -4.42 19.21
CA LYS A 97 -23.61 -3.69 20.48
C LYS A 97 -24.46 -2.42 20.40
N ALA A 98 -25.28 -2.19 21.42
CA ALA A 98 -26.00 -0.94 21.62
C ALA A 98 -25.01 0.24 21.65
N GLY A 99 -25.40 1.38 21.08
CA GLY A 99 -24.60 2.59 21.08
C GLY A 99 -23.40 2.58 20.13
N THR A 100 -23.19 1.52 19.35
CA THR A 100 -22.18 1.49 18.28
C THR A 100 -22.83 1.61 16.91
N ASP A 101 -22.06 2.06 15.94
CA ASP A 101 -22.49 2.16 14.55
C ASP A 101 -22.43 0.76 13.91
N VAL A 102 -23.40 0.48 13.03
CA VAL A 102 -23.41 -0.72 12.18
C VAL A 102 -23.55 -0.26 10.74
N GLU A 103 -22.65 -0.72 9.90
CA GLU A 103 -22.68 -0.51 8.47
C GLU A 103 -23.34 -1.69 7.77
N PHE A 104 -24.06 -1.38 6.69
CA PHE A 104 -24.81 -2.32 5.90
C PHE A 104 -24.48 -2.15 4.42
N PHE A 105 -24.41 -3.26 3.70
CA PHE A 105 -24.36 -3.32 2.25
C PHE A 105 -25.57 -4.05 1.72
N ASN A 106 -26.45 -3.34 1.00
CA ASN A 106 -27.71 -3.88 0.49
C ASN A 106 -28.55 -4.59 1.56
N GLY A 107 -28.68 -3.98 2.75
CA GLY A 107 -29.45 -4.53 3.88
C GLY A 107 -28.82 -5.74 4.57
N LYS A 108 -27.56 -6.05 4.30
CA LYS A 108 -26.76 -7.05 5.02
C LYS A 108 -25.76 -6.33 5.91
N PRO A 109 -25.51 -6.78 7.15
CA PRO A 109 -24.48 -6.17 7.97
C PRO A 109 -23.11 -6.40 7.30
N GLU A 110 -22.30 -5.34 7.26
CA GLU A 110 -20.94 -5.34 6.70
C GLU A 110 -19.90 -5.08 7.79
N HIS A 111 -20.16 -4.14 8.71
CA HIS A 111 -19.24 -3.81 9.80
C HIS A 111 -20.01 -3.44 11.08
N GLY A 112 -19.41 -3.70 12.24
CA GLY A 112 -19.96 -3.28 13.53
C GLY A 112 -19.30 -3.94 14.73
N THR A 113 -19.65 -3.48 15.93
CA THR A 113 -19.12 -4.03 17.20
C THR A 113 -20.01 -5.15 17.71
N LEU A 114 -19.42 -6.29 18.08
CA LEU A 114 -20.16 -7.42 18.65
C LEU A 114 -20.64 -7.12 20.08
N SER A 115 -21.91 -7.43 20.40
CA SER A 115 -22.41 -7.36 21.78
C SER A 115 -22.14 -8.63 22.59
N SER A 116 -21.87 -9.74 21.93
CA SER A 116 -21.64 -11.05 22.53
C SER A 116 -20.63 -11.85 21.70
N ASN A 117 -19.97 -12.80 22.35
CA ASN A 117 -19.09 -13.75 21.65
C ASN A 117 -19.88 -14.42 20.53
N THR A 118 -19.34 -14.39 19.31
CA THR A 118 -20.07 -14.81 18.11
C THR A 118 -19.22 -15.78 17.30
N GLU A 119 -19.81 -16.86 16.81
CA GLU A 119 -19.16 -17.80 15.91
C GLU A 119 -19.58 -17.51 14.47
N ILE A 120 -18.62 -17.24 13.59
CA ILE A 120 -18.84 -17.00 12.16
C ILE A 120 -17.92 -17.95 11.40
N GLN A 121 -18.50 -18.84 10.59
CA GLN A 121 -17.76 -19.82 9.79
C GLN A 121 -16.77 -20.68 10.61
N GLY A 122 -17.17 -21.07 11.83
CA GLY A 122 -16.35 -21.85 12.76
C GLY A 122 -15.30 -21.05 13.53
N VAL A 123 -15.21 -19.73 13.31
CA VAL A 123 -14.27 -18.84 14.02
C VAL A 123 -15.02 -18.12 15.14
N ARG A 124 -14.55 -18.29 16.38
CA ARG A 124 -15.14 -17.61 17.55
C ARG A 124 -14.50 -16.25 17.78
N LEU A 125 -15.32 -15.20 17.67
CA LEU A 125 -14.94 -13.81 17.77
C LEU A 125 -15.33 -13.22 19.13
N LYS A 126 -14.50 -12.31 19.63
CA LYS A 126 -14.61 -11.72 20.96
C LYS A 126 -15.73 -10.68 21.03
N ALA A 127 -16.54 -10.71 22.09
CA ALA A 127 -17.50 -9.65 22.37
C ALA A 127 -16.79 -8.30 22.58
N GLY A 128 -17.43 -7.20 22.18
CA GLY A 128 -16.91 -5.86 22.35
C GLY A 128 -15.83 -5.46 21.36
N THR A 129 -15.48 -6.32 20.40
CA THR A 129 -14.58 -5.98 19.29
C THR A 129 -15.37 -5.81 18.00
N GLU A 130 -14.80 -5.06 17.07
CA GLU A 130 -15.34 -4.90 15.73
C GLU A 130 -15.13 -6.15 14.87
N ILE A 131 -15.99 -6.29 13.87
CA ILE A 131 -15.87 -7.27 12.78
C ILE A 131 -16.15 -6.57 11.46
N GLN A 132 -15.62 -7.15 10.38
CA GLN A 132 -16.06 -6.84 9.02
C GLN A 132 -16.42 -8.13 8.29
N LEU A 133 -17.47 -8.06 7.47
CA LEU A 133 -17.97 -9.11 6.59
C LEU A 133 -17.86 -8.64 5.14
N TYR A 134 -17.68 -9.57 4.22
CA TYR A 134 -17.86 -9.30 2.81
C TYR A 134 -19.36 -9.27 2.44
N GLU A 135 -19.69 -8.73 1.27
CA GLU A 135 -21.07 -8.65 0.73
C GLU A 135 -21.82 -10.01 0.64
N ASN A 136 -21.07 -11.12 0.58
CA ASN A 136 -21.61 -12.49 0.58
C ASN A 136 -21.83 -13.04 2.00
N GLY A 137 -21.53 -12.25 3.04
CA GLY A 137 -21.66 -12.61 4.45
C GLY A 137 -20.49 -13.40 5.03
N THR A 138 -19.42 -13.64 4.25
CA THR A 138 -18.22 -14.30 4.80
C THR A 138 -17.44 -13.33 5.68
N LEU A 139 -16.77 -13.86 6.70
CA LEU A 139 -15.93 -13.04 7.59
C LEU A 139 -14.79 -12.44 6.78
N SER A 140 -14.57 -11.13 6.89
CA SER A 140 -13.39 -10.44 6.37
C SER A 140 -12.34 -10.32 7.46
N TRP A 141 -12.69 -9.77 8.62
CA TRP A 141 -11.80 -9.78 9.79
C TRP A 141 -12.56 -9.67 11.11
N GLY A 142 -11.89 -10.04 12.19
CA GLY A 142 -12.39 -9.92 13.56
C GLY A 142 -11.33 -10.32 14.59
N THR A 143 -11.60 -10.06 15.87
CA THR A 143 -10.69 -10.44 16.96
C THR A 143 -11.04 -11.83 17.50
N LEU A 144 -10.06 -12.73 17.58
CA LEU A 144 -10.25 -14.07 18.12
C LEU A 144 -10.59 -14.04 19.61
N LEU A 145 -11.63 -14.76 20.01
CA LEU A 145 -12.00 -14.95 21.42
C LEU A 145 -11.01 -15.84 22.17
N LYS A 146 -10.51 -16.89 21.50
CA LYS A 146 -9.64 -17.90 22.08
C LYS A 146 -8.66 -18.40 21.03
N ASN A 147 -7.63 -19.10 21.51
CA ASN A 147 -6.71 -19.83 20.65
C ASN A 147 -7.50 -20.74 19.71
N THR A 148 -7.29 -20.58 18.41
CA THR A 148 -8.15 -21.21 17.38
C THR A 148 -7.29 -21.80 16.29
N LYS A 149 -7.62 -23.01 15.83
CA LYS A 149 -6.98 -23.63 14.68
C LYS A 149 -7.71 -23.23 13.40
N VAL A 150 -7.01 -22.59 12.47
CA VAL A 150 -7.55 -22.18 11.15
C VAL A 150 -6.64 -22.72 10.06
N GLN A 151 -7.19 -23.54 9.15
CA GLN A 151 -6.43 -24.16 8.05
C GLN A 151 -5.13 -24.84 8.50
N GLY A 152 -5.15 -25.52 9.65
CA GLY A 152 -3.97 -26.20 10.20
C GLY A 152 -3.13 -25.36 11.15
N LEU A 153 -3.23 -24.02 11.10
CA LEU A 153 -2.43 -23.10 11.91
C LEU A 153 -3.10 -22.79 13.24
N SER A 154 -2.33 -22.86 14.33
CA SER A 154 -2.79 -22.46 15.66
C SER A 154 -2.59 -20.95 15.84
N LEU A 155 -3.69 -20.19 15.88
CA LEU A 155 -3.70 -18.74 15.99
C LEU A 155 -3.98 -18.28 17.42
N ARG A 156 -3.31 -17.20 17.84
CA ARG A 156 -3.35 -16.65 19.19
C ARG A 156 -4.67 -15.92 19.47
N ALA A 157 -5.27 -16.17 20.64
CA ALA A 157 -6.40 -15.40 21.17
C ALA A 157 -6.08 -13.90 21.23
N ASP A 158 -7.12 -13.06 21.25
CA ASP A 158 -6.99 -11.61 21.39
C ASP A 158 -6.16 -10.93 20.28
N THR A 159 -6.04 -11.60 19.12
CA THR A 159 -5.43 -11.04 17.91
C THR A 159 -6.44 -10.96 16.78
N ILE A 160 -6.21 -10.03 15.85
CA ILE A 160 -7.05 -9.87 14.66
C ILE A 160 -6.68 -10.95 13.65
N VAL A 161 -7.69 -11.58 13.08
CA VAL A 161 -7.56 -12.47 11.93
C VAL A 161 -8.24 -11.86 10.73
N HIS A 162 -7.64 -12.01 9.56
CA HIS A 162 -8.24 -11.61 8.29
C HIS A 162 -8.42 -12.83 7.39
N PHE A 163 -9.44 -12.78 6.56
CA PHE A 163 -9.79 -13.81 5.60
C PHE A 163 -10.02 -13.18 4.23
N PHE A 164 -9.74 -13.96 3.18
CA PHE A 164 -10.20 -13.65 1.83
C PHE A 164 -11.70 -13.85 1.73
N LYS A 165 -12.33 -13.24 0.70
CA LYS A 165 -13.77 -13.38 0.40
C LYS A 165 -14.27 -14.82 0.31
N LYS A 166 -13.40 -15.77 -0.07
CA LYS A 166 -13.69 -17.22 -0.14
C LYS A 166 -13.52 -17.96 1.20
N GLY A 167 -13.25 -17.26 2.30
CA GLY A 167 -13.10 -17.83 3.65
C GLY A 167 -11.72 -18.42 3.96
N LYS A 168 -10.74 -18.29 3.05
CA LYS A 168 -9.35 -18.69 3.32
C LYS A 168 -8.67 -17.66 4.21
N LEU A 169 -7.76 -18.11 5.08
CA LEU A 169 -6.97 -17.23 5.94
C LEU A 169 -6.10 -16.30 5.08
N LEU A 170 -6.19 -15.01 5.36
CA LEU A 170 -5.32 -13.98 4.79
C LEU A 170 -4.24 -13.61 5.79
N ARG A 171 -4.59 -13.32 7.05
CA ARG A 171 -3.65 -12.90 8.09
C ARG A 171 -3.99 -13.51 9.44
N GLY A 172 -2.97 -13.88 10.21
CA GLY A 172 -3.13 -14.31 11.60
C GLY A 172 -1.85 -14.18 12.42
N THR A 173 -1.98 -14.20 13.75
CA THR A 173 -0.84 -14.23 14.69
C THR A 173 -0.64 -15.65 15.20
N LEU A 174 0.56 -16.19 15.06
CA LEU A 174 0.89 -17.55 15.49
C LEU A 174 0.86 -17.69 17.01
N LEU A 175 0.25 -18.77 17.50
CA LEU A 175 0.19 -19.09 18.94
C LEU A 175 1.50 -19.69 19.44
N ALA A 176 2.15 -20.49 18.61
CA ALA A 176 3.35 -21.26 18.94
C ALA A 176 4.30 -21.26 17.76
N ASP A 177 5.53 -21.71 17.98
CA ASP A 177 6.50 -21.92 16.91
C ASP A 177 5.89 -22.84 15.86
N THR A 178 5.87 -22.40 14.60
CA THR A 178 5.15 -23.08 13.52
C THR A 178 6.01 -23.13 12.27
N GLU A 179 6.06 -24.30 11.65
CA GLU A 179 6.67 -24.47 10.33
C GLU A 179 5.65 -24.16 9.23
N ILE A 180 5.99 -23.23 8.34
CA ILE A 180 5.18 -22.82 7.20
C ILE A 180 6.10 -22.84 5.99
N GLN A 181 5.79 -23.68 5.00
CA GLN A 181 6.58 -23.82 3.76
C GLN A 181 8.08 -24.11 4.01
N GLY A 182 8.37 -24.98 5.00
CA GLY A 182 9.74 -25.34 5.38
C GLY A 182 10.48 -24.30 6.23
N MET A 183 9.85 -23.17 6.55
CA MET A 183 10.43 -22.11 7.39
C MET A 183 9.79 -22.13 8.79
N LYS A 184 10.62 -22.04 9.84
CA LYS A 184 10.16 -22.08 11.24
C LYS A 184 9.98 -20.69 11.82
N PHE A 185 8.75 -20.25 12.01
CA PHE A 185 8.41 -18.96 12.59
C PHE A 185 8.11 -19.08 14.07
N SER A 186 8.63 -18.15 14.89
CA SER A 186 8.39 -18.13 16.33
C SER A 186 6.96 -17.74 16.69
N ALA A 187 6.51 -18.17 17.87
CA ALA A 187 5.26 -17.73 18.47
C ALA A 187 5.13 -16.20 18.49
N GLY A 188 3.94 -15.68 18.20
CA GLY A 188 3.65 -14.24 18.12
C GLY A 188 3.94 -13.60 16.76
N THR A 189 4.59 -14.32 15.83
CA THR A 189 4.79 -13.85 14.46
C THR A 189 3.45 -13.64 13.76
N VAL A 190 3.30 -12.51 13.06
CA VAL A 190 2.14 -12.24 12.19
C VAL A 190 2.49 -12.73 10.80
N VAL A 191 1.61 -13.54 10.22
CA VAL A 191 1.80 -14.10 8.88
C VAL A 191 0.63 -13.70 7.99
N ASP A 192 0.96 -13.34 6.75
CA ASP A 192 0.01 -13.07 5.68
C ASP A 192 0.20 -14.06 4.53
N PHE A 193 -0.91 -14.47 3.94
CA PHE A 193 -0.97 -15.35 2.80
C PHE A 193 -1.63 -14.64 1.62
N ASN A 194 -1.18 -14.95 0.41
CA ASN A 194 -1.85 -14.54 -0.81
C ASN A 194 -3.01 -15.49 -1.16
N ARG A 195 -3.72 -15.20 -2.26
CA ARG A 195 -4.89 -15.99 -2.70
C ARG A 195 -4.59 -17.44 -3.11
N SER A 196 -3.33 -17.77 -3.32
CA SER A 196 -2.84 -19.10 -3.67
C SER A 196 -2.33 -19.87 -2.44
N ASP A 197 -2.63 -19.38 -1.22
CA ASP A 197 -2.19 -19.94 0.06
C ASP A 197 -0.66 -19.94 0.22
N MET A 198 0.02 -19.05 -0.51
CA MET A 198 1.46 -18.86 -0.35
C MET A 198 1.74 -17.73 0.63
N LEU A 199 2.79 -17.87 1.43
CA LEU A 199 3.27 -16.82 2.31
C LEU A 199 3.58 -15.56 1.48
N GLU A 200 3.10 -14.40 1.93
CA GLU A 200 3.27 -13.12 1.24
C GLU A 200 4.02 -12.11 2.10
N LEU A 201 3.65 -11.97 3.37
CA LEU A 201 4.29 -11.07 4.33
C LEU A 201 4.40 -11.74 5.70
N VAL A 202 5.50 -11.48 6.40
CA VAL A 202 5.71 -11.93 7.77
C VAL A 202 6.26 -10.81 8.62
N HIS A 203 5.67 -10.52 9.77
CA HIS A 203 6.23 -9.61 10.76
C HIS A 203 6.98 -10.39 11.83
N LEU A 204 8.31 -10.32 11.78
CA LEU A 204 9.19 -11.07 12.67
C LEU A 204 9.15 -10.52 14.10
N ILE A 205 9.13 -11.40 15.10
CA ILE A 205 9.20 -11.01 16.52
C ILE A 205 10.64 -11.08 17.06
N THR A 206 11.43 -11.99 16.52
CA THR A 206 12.86 -12.17 16.83
C THR A 206 13.65 -12.13 15.53
N ASP A 207 14.96 -11.94 15.64
CA ASP A 207 15.85 -12.15 14.49
C ASP A 207 15.65 -13.59 13.99
N MET A 208 15.62 -13.78 12.67
CA MET A 208 15.31 -15.07 12.08
C MET A 208 16.17 -15.30 10.84
N GLU A 209 16.75 -16.49 10.75
CA GLU A 209 17.45 -16.94 9.55
C GLU A 209 16.45 -17.58 8.57
N ILE A 210 16.37 -17.04 7.37
CA ILE A 210 15.57 -17.56 6.26
C ILE A 210 16.52 -17.78 5.09
N GLN A 211 16.67 -19.02 4.65
CA GLN A 211 17.53 -19.40 3.52
C GLN A 211 18.99 -18.91 3.66
N GLY A 212 19.55 -18.96 4.87
CA GLY A 212 20.92 -18.54 5.14
C GLY A 212 21.11 -17.03 5.35
N ILE A 213 20.02 -16.24 5.35
CA ILE A 213 20.06 -14.80 5.56
C ILE A 213 19.35 -14.47 6.88
N LYS A 214 20.03 -13.76 7.79
CA LYS A 214 19.44 -13.34 9.06
C LYS A 214 18.74 -11.99 8.92
N PHE A 215 17.43 -12.03 9.10
CA PHE A 215 16.56 -10.86 9.07
C PHE A 215 16.27 -10.36 10.48
N LYS A 216 16.10 -9.06 10.60
CA LYS A 216 15.95 -8.34 11.86
C LYS A 216 14.57 -8.54 12.47
N ALA A 217 14.51 -8.69 13.79
CA ALA A 217 13.28 -8.64 14.57
C ALA A 217 12.52 -7.33 14.30
N LYS A 218 11.19 -7.39 14.42
CA LYS A 218 10.29 -6.24 14.24
C LYS A 218 10.35 -5.61 12.85
N THR A 219 10.79 -6.36 11.85
CA THR A 219 10.65 -6.00 10.44
C THR A 219 9.57 -6.84 9.77
N TRP A 220 9.07 -6.35 8.66
CA TRP A 220 8.32 -7.16 7.70
C TRP A 220 9.29 -7.82 6.73
N VAL A 221 9.07 -9.10 6.45
CA VAL A 221 9.70 -9.85 5.37
C VAL A 221 8.63 -10.14 4.34
N ARG A 222 8.82 -9.67 3.11
CA ARG A 222 7.96 -10.03 1.99
C ARG A 222 8.49 -11.27 1.29
N PHE A 223 7.59 -12.06 0.76
CA PHE A 223 7.89 -13.26 0.00
C PHE A 223 7.32 -13.19 -1.41
N SER A 224 8.10 -13.69 -2.36
CA SER A 224 7.71 -13.93 -3.74
C SER A 224 7.78 -15.43 -3.98
N GLY A 225 6.71 -16.14 -3.59
CA GLY A 225 6.71 -17.61 -3.54
C GLY A 225 7.33 -18.11 -2.24
N ASP A 226 8.36 -18.96 -2.33
CA ASP A 226 9.12 -19.48 -1.20
C ASP A 226 10.38 -18.66 -0.89
N LYS A 227 10.66 -17.60 -1.67
CA LYS A 227 11.88 -16.79 -1.53
C LYS A 227 11.59 -15.42 -0.90
N PRO A 228 12.48 -14.91 -0.04
CA PRO A 228 12.37 -13.55 0.44
C PRO A 228 12.52 -12.56 -0.73
N ASP A 229 11.70 -11.51 -0.70
CA ASP A 229 11.63 -10.43 -1.69
C ASP A 229 12.25 -9.15 -1.12
N TRP A 230 11.99 -8.82 0.14
CA TRP A 230 12.71 -7.75 0.85
C TRP A 230 12.57 -7.85 2.37
N ALA A 231 13.60 -7.39 3.09
CA ALA A 231 13.60 -7.23 4.54
C ALA A 231 14.88 -6.53 5.05
N ASP A 232 14.84 -6.06 6.30
CA ASP A 232 16.01 -5.54 7.01
C ASP A 232 16.91 -6.68 7.52
N LEU A 233 18.21 -6.55 7.31
CA LEU A 233 19.23 -7.47 7.84
C LEU A 233 19.45 -7.26 9.35
N SER A 234 19.64 -8.34 10.11
CA SER A 234 19.96 -8.22 11.55
C SER A 234 21.47 -7.99 11.79
N GLU A 235 22.31 -8.52 10.92
CA GLU A 235 23.77 -8.42 10.97
C GLU A 235 24.34 -8.17 9.57
N ASP A 236 25.62 -7.76 9.49
CA ASP A 236 26.27 -7.61 8.20
C ASP A 236 26.31 -8.98 7.52
N THR A 237 25.68 -9.11 6.37
CA THR A 237 25.45 -10.42 5.74
C THR A 237 26.08 -10.46 4.36
N GLU A 238 26.84 -11.53 4.08
CA GLU A 238 27.39 -11.78 2.76
C GLU A 238 26.35 -12.49 1.88
N ILE A 239 25.99 -11.86 0.76
CA ILE A 239 25.05 -12.40 -0.22
C ILE A 239 25.76 -12.41 -1.57
N ARG A 240 26.03 -13.62 -2.09
CA ARG A 240 26.74 -13.83 -3.37
C ARG A 240 28.10 -13.12 -3.43
N GLY A 241 28.89 -13.16 -2.37
CA GLY A 241 30.22 -12.54 -2.31
C GLY A 241 30.23 -11.04 -1.99
N ILE A 242 29.07 -10.43 -1.72
CA ILE A 242 28.94 -9.01 -1.44
C ILE A 242 28.39 -8.84 -0.02
N LYS A 243 29.09 -8.07 0.81
CA LYS A 243 28.71 -7.85 2.21
C LYS A 243 27.77 -6.65 2.35
N PHE A 244 26.55 -6.91 2.80
CA PHE A 244 25.50 -5.92 3.03
C PHE A 244 25.39 -5.55 4.51
N LYS A 245 25.01 -4.30 4.78
CA LYS A 245 25.07 -3.67 6.10
C LYS A 245 23.90 -4.09 6.99
N ALA A 246 24.19 -4.43 8.24
CA ALA A 246 23.21 -4.67 9.28
C ALA A 246 22.24 -3.49 9.45
N GLY A 247 20.98 -3.80 9.75
CA GLY A 247 19.94 -2.81 9.99
C GLY A 247 19.52 -2.02 8.75
N THR A 248 19.91 -2.48 7.57
CA THR A 248 19.49 -1.90 6.29
C THR A 248 18.71 -2.93 5.48
N GLU A 249 17.84 -2.43 4.62
CA GLU A 249 17.02 -3.25 3.74
C GLU A 249 17.89 -3.90 2.65
N VAL A 250 17.62 -5.17 2.39
CA VAL A 250 18.03 -5.87 1.16
C VAL A 250 16.77 -6.25 0.38
N GLN A 251 16.81 -6.09 -0.93
CA GLN A 251 15.74 -6.52 -1.83
C GLN A 251 16.25 -7.56 -2.82
N PHE A 252 15.33 -8.44 -3.20
CA PHE A 252 15.46 -9.47 -4.21
C PHE A 252 14.35 -9.30 -5.23
N ARG A 253 14.66 -9.55 -6.50
CA ARG A 253 13.70 -9.60 -7.59
C ARG A 253 13.75 -10.98 -8.21
N HIS A 254 12.63 -11.70 -8.15
CA HIS A 254 12.54 -13.09 -8.61
C HIS A 254 13.61 -14.03 -7.98
N GLY A 255 14.01 -13.75 -6.73
CA GLY A 255 15.03 -14.51 -6.00
C GLY A 255 16.48 -14.15 -6.36
N ASN A 256 16.71 -13.14 -7.18
CA ASN A 256 18.02 -12.55 -7.41
C ASN A 256 18.18 -11.28 -6.58
N LEU A 257 19.38 -11.06 -6.04
CA LEU A 257 19.73 -9.81 -5.37
C LEU A 257 19.45 -8.62 -6.30
N ASP A 258 18.63 -7.67 -5.84
CA ASP A 258 18.21 -6.48 -6.59
C ASP A 258 18.90 -5.24 -6.04
N GLN A 259 18.85 -5.01 -4.73
CA GLN A 259 19.53 -3.88 -4.10
C GLN A 259 19.84 -4.07 -2.63
N GLY A 260 20.78 -3.28 -2.11
CA GLY A 260 21.09 -3.20 -0.68
C GLY A 260 22.17 -2.16 -0.38
N ILE A 261 22.46 -1.93 0.90
CA ILE A 261 23.53 -1.02 1.34
C ILE A 261 24.80 -1.82 1.66
N LEU A 262 25.93 -1.43 1.08
CA LEU A 262 27.21 -2.11 1.33
C LEU A 262 27.69 -1.93 2.77
N ALA A 263 28.15 -3.00 3.40
CA ALA A 263 28.77 -2.96 4.73
C ALA A 263 30.24 -2.49 4.68
N ALA A 264 30.92 -2.81 3.58
CA ALA A 264 32.34 -2.52 3.37
C ALA A 264 32.58 -2.08 1.92
N ASP A 265 33.72 -1.43 1.69
CA ASP A 265 34.17 -1.10 0.36
C ASP A 265 34.28 -2.40 -0.45
N THR A 266 33.66 -2.41 -1.64
CA THR A 266 33.47 -3.64 -2.40
C THR A 266 33.86 -3.43 -3.85
N GLU A 267 34.62 -4.35 -4.43
CA GLU A 267 34.91 -4.36 -5.86
C GLU A 267 33.96 -5.31 -6.59
N ILE A 268 33.18 -4.79 -7.54
CA ILE A 268 32.29 -5.58 -8.38
C ILE A 268 32.74 -5.41 -9.82
N ARG A 269 33.30 -6.48 -10.41
CA ARG A 269 33.80 -6.51 -11.80
C ARG A 269 34.78 -5.38 -12.13
N GLY A 270 35.74 -5.10 -11.23
CA GLY A 270 36.74 -4.05 -11.43
C GLY A 270 36.28 -2.65 -10.99
N ILE A 271 35.03 -2.48 -10.56
CA ILE A 271 34.52 -1.19 -10.08
C ILE A 271 34.51 -1.19 -8.55
N LYS A 272 35.30 -0.30 -7.95
CA LYS A 272 35.38 -0.15 -6.49
C LYS A 272 34.28 0.79 -5.99
N LEU A 273 33.41 0.25 -5.14
CA LEU A 273 32.22 0.92 -4.61
C LEU A 273 32.36 1.21 -3.11
N LYS A 274 31.83 2.35 -2.69
CA LYS A 274 31.99 2.90 -1.34
C LYS A 274 31.06 2.23 -0.32
N ALA A 275 31.61 1.84 0.82
CA ALA A 275 30.86 1.34 1.97
C ALA A 275 29.76 2.31 2.41
N GLY A 276 28.67 1.79 2.97
CA GLY A 276 27.55 2.59 3.48
C GLY A 276 26.70 3.23 2.38
N THR A 277 26.93 2.89 1.11
CA THR A 277 26.14 3.38 -0.02
C THR A 277 25.31 2.26 -0.64
N GLY A 278 24.20 2.64 -1.28
CA GLY A 278 23.32 1.71 -1.97
C GLY A 278 23.92 1.24 -3.30
N VAL A 279 23.78 -0.05 -3.56
CA VAL A 279 24.05 -0.68 -4.84
C VAL A 279 22.78 -1.32 -5.38
N MET A 280 22.63 -1.31 -6.70
CA MET A 280 21.54 -1.97 -7.39
C MET A 280 22.09 -2.91 -8.46
N PHE A 281 21.32 -3.94 -8.76
CA PHE A 281 21.57 -4.93 -9.78
C PHE A 281 20.38 -4.93 -10.75
N ASN A 282 20.56 -5.47 -11.93
CA ASN A 282 19.45 -5.75 -12.85
C ASN A 282 18.96 -7.20 -12.72
N GLU A 283 18.00 -7.57 -13.57
CA GLU A 283 17.43 -8.92 -13.57
C GLU A 283 18.45 -10.02 -13.90
N SER A 284 19.49 -9.69 -14.67
CA SER A 284 20.61 -10.59 -14.97
C SER A 284 21.65 -10.69 -13.85
N GLY A 285 21.49 -9.92 -12.77
CA GLY A 285 22.39 -9.88 -11.62
C GLY A 285 23.68 -9.09 -11.86
N THR A 286 23.75 -8.28 -12.93
CA THR A 286 24.88 -7.37 -13.16
C THR A 286 24.65 -6.05 -12.43
N LEU A 287 25.73 -5.40 -12.00
CA LEU A 287 25.69 -4.11 -11.31
C LEU A 287 24.98 -3.08 -12.21
N SER A 288 23.90 -2.49 -11.73
CA SER A 288 23.13 -1.46 -12.44
C SER A 288 23.39 -0.07 -11.85
N GLN A 289 23.76 0.04 -10.57
CA GLN A 289 24.07 1.32 -9.93
C GLN A 289 25.04 1.17 -8.75
N GLY A 290 25.93 2.14 -8.55
CA GLY A 290 26.74 2.28 -7.33
C GLY A 290 27.39 3.65 -7.18
N ILE A 291 28.02 3.89 -6.02
CA ILE A 291 28.84 5.09 -5.73
C ILE A 291 30.32 4.70 -5.72
N LEU A 292 31.14 5.38 -6.50
CA LEU A 292 32.56 5.09 -6.62
C LEU A 292 33.33 5.41 -5.34
N LEU A 293 34.23 4.51 -4.96
CA LEU A 293 35.14 4.66 -3.82
C LEU A 293 36.33 5.58 -4.11
N ALA A 294 36.76 5.65 -5.36
CA ALA A 294 37.90 6.42 -5.80
C ALA A 294 37.71 6.82 -7.27
N ASP A 295 38.57 7.71 -7.76
CA ASP A 295 38.67 8.00 -9.19
C ASP A 295 38.82 6.71 -9.98
N THR A 296 37.85 6.43 -10.87
CA THR A 296 37.77 5.15 -11.56
C THR A 296 37.67 5.37 -13.06
N LYS A 297 38.55 4.71 -13.81
CA LYS A 297 38.52 4.72 -15.27
C LYS A 297 37.57 3.64 -15.79
N ILE A 298 36.44 4.05 -16.37
CA ILE A 298 35.44 3.15 -16.96
C ILE A 298 35.28 3.51 -18.43
N GLN A 299 35.45 2.53 -19.33
CA GLN A 299 35.37 2.73 -20.79
C GLN A 299 36.26 3.87 -21.31
N GLY A 300 37.44 4.07 -20.70
CA GLY A 300 38.38 5.11 -21.10
C GLY A 300 38.18 6.47 -20.42
N ILE A 301 37.08 6.67 -19.68
CA ILE A 301 36.71 7.92 -19.02
C ILE A 301 37.01 7.80 -17.53
N THR A 302 37.69 8.78 -16.94
CA THR A 302 37.90 8.82 -15.49
C THR A 302 36.74 9.55 -14.82
N PHE A 303 36.01 8.84 -13.96
CA PHE A 303 34.96 9.41 -13.12
C PHE A 303 35.49 9.62 -11.70
N VAL A 304 35.17 10.77 -11.12
CA VAL A 304 35.70 11.20 -9.81
C VAL A 304 35.11 10.36 -8.67
N GLU A 305 35.89 10.14 -7.61
CA GLU A 305 35.42 9.57 -6.33
C GLU A 305 34.07 10.15 -5.91
N GLY A 306 33.16 9.29 -5.45
CA GLY A 306 31.84 9.70 -4.97
C GLY A 306 30.79 9.92 -6.06
N SER A 307 31.20 9.86 -7.34
CA SER A 307 30.24 9.92 -8.45
C SER A 307 29.31 8.71 -8.38
N ARG A 308 28.03 8.95 -8.65
CA ARG A 308 27.04 7.88 -8.81
C ARG A 308 27.01 7.47 -10.27
N VAL A 309 27.26 6.18 -10.51
CA VAL A 309 27.33 5.60 -11.86
C VAL A 309 26.21 4.59 -12.01
N TYR A 310 25.58 4.61 -13.18
CA TYR A 310 24.54 3.70 -13.61
C TYR A 310 25.03 2.92 -14.83
N PHE A 311 24.62 1.67 -14.94
CA PHE A 311 25.06 0.75 -15.98
C PHE A 311 23.87 0.12 -16.71
N TYR A 312 24.07 -0.17 -17.99
CA TYR A 312 23.23 -1.07 -18.77
C TYR A 312 23.46 -2.53 -18.37
N ASP A 313 22.60 -3.42 -18.85
CA ASP A 313 22.74 -4.86 -18.63
C ASP A 313 24.03 -5.45 -19.21
N SER A 314 24.50 -4.87 -20.32
CA SER A 314 25.83 -5.17 -20.89
C SER A 314 27.01 -4.79 -19.98
N GLY A 315 26.78 -4.08 -18.87
CA GLY A 315 27.80 -3.58 -17.95
C GLY A 315 28.48 -2.28 -18.39
N LYS A 316 28.00 -1.66 -19.47
CA LYS A 316 28.49 -0.36 -19.94
C LYS A 316 27.81 0.78 -19.18
N VAL A 317 28.50 1.91 -19.06
CA VAL A 317 27.93 3.10 -18.38
C VAL A 317 26.74 3.61 -19.18
N CYS A 318 25.64 3.88 -18.47
CA CYS A 318 24.41 4.47 -18.99
C CYS A 318 24.30 5.93 -18.57
N LEU A 319 24.57 6.23 -17.30
CA LEU A 319 24.46 7.56 -16.73
C LEU A 319 25.52 7.76 -15.66
N VAL A 320 26.07 8.96 -15.57
CA VAL A 320 26.89 9.39 -14.44
C VAL A 320 26.44 10.77 -13.96
N LYS A 321 26.36 10.95 -12.65
CA LYS A 321 26.29 12.29 -12.06
C LYS A 321 27.70 12.79 -11.78
N LEU A 322 28.15 13.80 -12.53
CA LEU A 322 29.50 14.34 -12.42
C LEU A 322 29.69 15.11 -11.11
N LEU A 323 30.85 14.96 -10.46
CA LEU A 323 31.23 15.77 -9.30
C LEU A 323 32.26 16.87 -9.62
N ALA A 324 32.89 16.79 -10.79
CA ALA A 324 33.77 17.82 -11.32
C ALA A 324 33.55 17.95 -12.83
N ASP A 325 33.97 19.08 -13.40
CA ASP A 325 33.95 19.23 -14.84
C ASP A 325 34.79 18.14 -15.48
N THR A 326 34.22 17.39 -16.41
CA THR A 326 34.83 16.18 -16.97
C THR A 326 34.84 16.24 -18.48
N GLU A 327 35.99 15.96 -19.08
CA GLU A 327 36.10 15.81 -20.53
C GLU A 327 35.71 14.39 -20.95
N ILE A 328 34.73 14.29 -21.84
CA ILE A 328 34.18 13.04 -22.35
C ILE A 328 34.15 13.14 -23.87
N GLN A 329 34.92 12.28 -24.55
CA GLN A 329 35.01 12.23 -26.02
C GLN A 329 35.34 13.61 -26.64
N GLY A 330 36.22 14.38 -25.99
CA GLY A 330 36.68 15.70 -26.44
C GLY A 330 35.74 16.86 -26.09
N ILE A 331 34.68 16.63 -25.31
CA ILE A 331 33.72 17.66 -24.89
C ILE A 331 33.71 17.76 -23.37
N ARG A 332 33.81 18.97 -22.82
CA ARG A 332 33.84 19.20 -21.37
C ARG A 332 32.43 19.43 -20.82
N PHE A 333 32.01 18.60 -19.87
CA PHE A 333 30.69 18.65 -19.21
C PHE A 333 30.79 19.22 -17.80
N THR A 334 29.71 19.86 -17.34
CA THR A 334 29.66 20.62 -16.08
C THR A 334 29.52 19.71 -14.87
N ALA A 335 30.28 19.99 -13.81
CA ALA A 335 30.10 19.38 -12.49
C ALA A 335 28.64 19.50 -11.99
N GLY A 336 28.18 18.51 -11.23
CA GLY A 336 26.84 18.47 -10.66
C GLY A 336 25.73 18.10 -11.64
N THR A 337 26.04 17.95 -12.93
CA THR A 337 25.08 17.56 -13.97
C THR A 337 25.20 16.08 -14.32
N GLU A 338 24.17 15.54 -14.96
CA GLU A 338 24.15 14.17 -15.45
C GLU A 338 24.66 14.13 -16.89
N VAL A 339 25.44 13.08 -17.20
CA VAL A 339 25.85 12.75 -18.55
C VAL A 339 25.36 11.35 -18.87
N HIS A 340 24.64 11.24 -19.99
CA HIS A 340 24.05 10.00 -20.47
C HIS A 340 24.87 9.43 -21.63
N PHE A 341 24.88 8.11 -21.74
CA PHE A 341 25.55 7.36 -22.79
C PHE A 341 24.57 6.41 -23.44
N TYR A 342 24.76 6.14 -24.72
CA TYR A 342 24.16 4.98 -25.38
C TYR A 342 24.85 3.69 -24.95
N GLU A 343 24.19 2.56 -25.16
CA GLU A 343 24.79 1.25 -24.90
C GLU A 343 25.99 0.95 -25.83
N SER A 344 26.16 1.65 -26.95
CA SER A 344 27.44 1.61 -27.69
C SER A 344 28.63 2.17 -26.91
N GLY A 345 28.39 2.96 -25.86
CA GLY A 345 29.38 3.74 -25.10
C GLY A 345 29.58 5.15 -25.64
N ARG A 346 28.79 5.56 -26.63
CA ARG A 346 28.82 6.91 -27.20
C ARG A 346 28.00 7.86 -26.33
N LEU A 347 28.46 9.10 -26.23
CA LEU A 347 27.75 10.14 -25.53
C LEU A 347 26.33 10.34 -26.11
N SER A 348 25.31 10.38 -25.25
CA SER A 348 23.92 10.69 -25.59
C SER A 348 23.64 12.16 -25.34
N ASP A 349 23.81 12.63 -24.11
CA ASP A 349 23.52 14.02 -23.74
C ASP A 349 24.19 14.45 -22.45
N GLY A 350 24.30 15.78 -22.26
CA GLY A 350 24.89 16.40 -21.08
C GLY A 350 24.89 17.93 -21.18
N PHE A 351 25.37 18.59 -20.12
CA PHE A 351 25.45 20.05 -20.03
C PHE A 351 26.90 20.54 -20.13
N LEU A 352 27.18 21.45 -21.07
CA LEU A 352 28.54 21.91 -21.37
C LEU A 352 29.13 22.79 -20.27
N ALA A 353 30.37 22.54 -19.87
CA ALA A 353 31.07 23.36 -18.86
C ALA A 353 31.54 24.72 -19.39
N ALA A 354 31.73 24.84 -20.71
CA ALA A 354 32.25 26.02 -21.36
C ALA A 354 31.59 26.24 -22.73
N ASP A 355 31.74 27.45 -23.27
CA ASP A 355 31.45 27.71 -24.69
C ASP A 355 32.18 26.69 -25.56
N THR A 356 31.43 25.96 -26.39
CA THR A 356 31.97 24.83 -27.17
C THR A 356 31.36 24.83 -28.56
N GLU A 357 32.18 24.56 -29.58
CA GLU A 357 31.72 24.33 -30.94
C GLU A 357 31.61 22.82 -31.21
N ILE A 358 30.43 22.37 -31.62
CA ILE A 358 30.14 20.96 -31.91
C ILE A 358 29.58 20.89 -33.32
N GLN A 359 30.29 20.20 -34.23
CA GLN A 359 29.88 20.02 -35.64
C GLN A 359 29.53 21.36 -36.34
N GLY A 360 30.32 22.41 -36.09
CA GLY A 360 30.15 23.74 -36.69
C GLY A 360 29.11 24.64 -35.99
N ILE A 361 28.51 24.18 -34.89
CA ILE A 361 27.50 24.95 -34.15
C ILE A 361 28.07 25.34 -32.79
N ARG A 362 28.05 26.64 -32.47
CA ARG A 362 28.53 27.18 -31.18
C ARG A 362 27.42 27.15 -30.12
N PHE A 363 27.74 26.54 -28.98
CA PHE A 363 26.91 26.48 -27.78
C PHE A 363 27.56 27.30 -26.65
N ARG A 364 26.73 27.88 -25.79
CA ARG A 364 27.22 28.57 -24.58
C ARG A 364 27.44 27.58 -23.44
N ALA A 365 28.33 27.91 -22.51
CA ALA A 365 28.41 27.21 -21.22
C ALA A 365 27.02 27.03 -20.58
N GLY A 366 26.77 25.89 -19.94
CA GLY A 366 25.48 25.50 -19.36
C GLY A 366 24.43 25.02 -20.37
N SER A 367 24.72 25.02 -21.68
CA SER A 367 23.77 24.49 -22.67
C SER A 367 23.68 22.96 -22.58
N GLY A 368 22.45 22.44 -22.66
CA GLY A 368 22.21 21.00 -22.87
C GLY A 368 22.41 20.64 -24.34
N VAL A 369 23.15 19.56 -24.60
CA VAL A 369 23.38 19.01 -25.94
C VAL A 369 22.92 17.57 -26.00
N ARG A 370 22.32 17.16 -27.12
CA ARG A 370 21.90 15.78 -27.38
C ARG A 370 22.44 15.30 -28.72
N PHE A 371 23.05 14.12 -28.68
CA PHE A 371 23.60 13.40 -29.81
C PHE A 371 22.67 12.25 -30.18
N GLN A 372 22.73 11.82 -31.43
CA GLN A 372 22.27 10.52 -31.87
C GLN A 372 23.37 9.49 -31.58
N GLU A 373 23.03 8.20 -31.57
CA GLU A 373 24.03 7.15 -31.39
C GLU A 373 25.11 7.14 -32.49
N SER A 374 24.81 7.70 -33.66
CA SER A 374 25.81 7.92 -34.71
C SER A 374 26.91 8.94 -34.32
N GLY A 375 26.72 9.70 -33.24
CA GLY A 375 27.53 10.82 -32.82
C GLY A 375 27.11 12.15 -33.45
N LYS A 376 26.11 12.15 -34.35
CA LYS A 376 25.55 13.39 -34.93
C LYS A 376 24.73 14.14 -33.90
N LEU A 377 24.86 15.46 -33.87
CA LEU A 377 24.02 16.30 -33.02
C LEU A 377 22.55 16.20 -33.47
N ASN A 378 21.63 15.89 -32.55
CA ASN A 378 20.21 15.67 -32.87
C ASN A 378 19.40 16.97 -32.77
N GLU A 379 19.55 17.71 -31.67
CA GLU A 379 18.79 18.94 -31.42
C GLU A 379 19.43 19.78 -30.31
N LYS A 380 19.18 21.09 -30.33
CA LYS A 380 19.50 22.00 -29.23
C LYS A 380 18.36 21.92 -28.23
N VAL A 381 18.61 21.38 -27.03
CA VAL A 381 17.63 21.50 -25.94
C VAL A 381 17.61 22.97 -25.54
N PRO A 382 16.49 23.70 -25.67
CA PRO A 382 16.41 25.07 -25.20
C PRO A 382 16.78 25.06 -23.72
N GLY A 383 17.85 25.76 -23.35
CA GLY A 383 18.31 25.82 -21.98
C GLY A 383 17.17 26.32 -21.11
N GLY A 384 16.62 25.45 -20.26
CA GLY A 384 15.75 25.86 -19.18
C GLY A 384 16.59 26.71 -18.25
N GLY A 385 16.45 28.04 -18.36
CA GLY A 385 17.04 28.96 -17.41
C GLY A 385 16.59 28.55 -16.02
N LYS A 386 17.54 28.16 -15.18
CA LYS A 386 17.34 28.06 -13.74
C LYS A 386 17.49 29.42 -13.11
#